data_AF-A0A9E4A486-F1
#
_entry.id   AF-A0A9E4A486-F1
#
_cell.length_a   1.000
_cell.length_b   1.000
_cell.length_c   1.000
_cell.angle_alpha   90.00
_cell.angle_beta   90.00
_cell.angle_gamma   90.00
#
_symmetry.space_group_name_H-M   'P 1'
#
loop_
_entity.id
_entity.type
_entity.pdbx_description
1 polymer ?
#
loop_
_entity_poly.entity_id
_entity_poly.type
_entity_poly.pdbx_seq_one_letter_code
_entity_poly.pdbx_strand_id
1 'polypeptide(L)'
;SNHPEHIINRHYNQVEKRLARFDSPVNIERVKGESIGQGTLVFLKADFENLQAGFSSIGARGKRAERVADEACQVLADYLKSDAASEPHLADQLVLPMALAKGESRFTTSQITRHLTT
;
A
#
# COMPACT_ATOMS: atom_id res chain seq x y z
N SER A 1 12.64 -10.83 7.36
CA SER A 1 12.43 -11.68 8.56
C SER A 1 12.85 -13.11 8.24
N ASN A 2 12.89 -13.98 9.26
CA ASN A 2 13.29 -15.40 9.16
C ASN A 2 12.23 -16.30 8.48
N HIS A 3 11.71 -15.89 7.33
CA HIS A 3 10.82 -16.70 6.50
C HIS A 3 11.59 -17.43 5.39
N PRO A 4 11.17 -18.64 5.01
CA PRO A 4 11.73 -19.36 3.86
C PRO A 4 11.61 -18.56 2.56
N GLU A 5 12.61 -18.68 1.68
CA GLU A 5 12.66 -17.94 0.40
C GLU A 5 11.43 -18.19 -0.48
N HIS A 6 10.87 -19.39 -0.45
CA HIS A 6 9.67 -19.72 -1.25
C HIS A 6 8.45 -18.87 -0.86
N ILE A 7 8.37 -18.32 0.36
CA ILE A 7 7.30 -17.39 0.74
C ILE A 7 7.49 -16.05 0.04
N ILE A 8 8.73 -15.54 0.00
CA ILE A 8 9.08 -14.29 -0.68
C ILE A 8 8.82 -14.42 -2.19
N ASN A 9 9.22 -15.53 -2.80
CA ASN A 9 8.99 -15.78 -4.23
C ASN A 9 7.49 -15.84 -4.57
N ARG A 10 6.66 -16.40 -3.69
CA ARG A 10 5.20 -16.40 -3.89
C ARG A 10 4.58 -15.02 -3.80
N HIS A 11 5.06 -14.16 -2.88
CA HIS A 11 4.65 -12.76 -2.87
C HIS A 11 5.02 -12.07 -4.19
N TYR A 12 6.28 -12.19 -4.60
CA TYR A 12 6.81 -11.57 -5.83
C TYR A 12 6.01 -11.99 -7.06
N ASN A 13 5.88 -13.29 -7.32
CA ASN A 13 5.20 -13.81 -8.51
C ASN A 13 3.73 -13.36 -8.56
N GLN A 14 3.07 -13.30 -7.40
CA GLN A 14 1.67 -12.86 -7.34
C GLN A 14 1.53 -11.36 -7.57
N VAL A 15 2.42 -10.53 -6.99
CA VAL A 15 2.44 -9.08 -7.25
C VAL A 15 2.69 -8.81 -8.73
N GLU A 16 3.71 -9.42 -9.31
CA GLU A 16 4.04 -9.28 -10.74
C GLU A 16 2.83 -9.63 -11.61
N LYS A 17 2.20 -10.78 -11.38
CA LYS A 17 0.99 -11.20 -12.09
C LYS A 17 -0.16 -10.20 -11.95
N ARG A 18 -0.38 -9.65 -10.77
CA ARG A 18 -1.49 -8.72 -10.48
C ARG A 18 -1.24 -7.33 -11.06
N LEU A 19 0.02 -6.91 -11.16
CA LEU A 19 0.41 -5.62 -11.71
C LEU A 19 0.62 -5.63 -13.22
N ALA A 20 0.82 -6.80 -13.85
CA ALA A 20 1.00 -6.94 -15.29
C ALA A 20 -0.15 -6.39 -16.16
N ARG A 21 -1.30 -6.08 -15.56
CA ARG A 21 -2.45 -5.44 -16.24
C ARG A 21 -2.34 -3.91 -16.35
N PHE A 22 -1.39 -3.30 -15.65
CA PHE A 22 -1.19 -1.86 -15.68
C PHE A 22 -0.10 -1.54 -16.70
N ASP A 23 -0.37 -0.54 -17.54
CA ASP A 23 0.58 -0.06 -18.55
C ASP A 23 1.56 0.95 -17.91
N SER A 24 2.30 0.49 -16.90
CA SER A 24 3.22 1.33 -16.14
C SER A 24 4.46 0.54 -15.73
N PRO A 25 5.64 1.16 -15.68
CA PRO A 25 6.85 0.49 -15.20
C PRO A 25 6.66 0.01 -13.76
N VAL A 26 6.94 -1.28 -13.53
CA VAL A 26 6.90 -1.87 -12.18
C VAL A 26 8.32 -2.25 -11.79
N ASN A 27 8.79 -1.69 -10.68
CA ASN A 27 10.02 -2.13 -10.02
C ASN A 27 9.66 -2.89 -8.74
N ILE A 28 10.16 -4.11 -8.59
CA ILE A 28 9.87 -4.95 -7.42
C ILE A 28 11.19 -5.33 -6.75
N GLU A 29 11.37 -4.85 -5.52
CA GLU A 29 12.51 -5.18 -4.68
C GLU A 29 12.13 -6.25 -3.64
N ARG A 30 13.06 -7.15 -3.33
CA ARG A 30 12.93 -8.16 -2.28
C ARG A 30 13.83 -7.78 -1.11
N VAL A 31 13.22 -7.31 -0.02
CA VAL A 31 13.96 -6.88 1.17
C VAL A 31 13.85 -7.94 2.27
N LYS A 32 15.00 -8.35 2.81
CA LYS A 32 15.08 -9.26 3.97
C LYS A 32 15.77 -8.55 5.13
N GLY A 33 14.99 -8.16 6.13
CA GLY A 33 15.52 -7.68 7.43
C GLY A 33 15.64 -8.81 8.45
N GLU A 34 16.65 -8.73 9.32
CA GLU A 34 16.76 -9.59 10.50
C GLU A 34 15.75 -9.16 11.57
N SER A 35 15.12 -10.12 12.24
CA SER A 35 14.18 -9.85 13.33
C SER A 35 14.01 -11.09 14.21
N ILE A 36 13.74 -10.85 15.49
CA ILE A 36 13.34 -11.88 16.45
C ILE A 36 11.95 -12.45 16.07
N GLY A 37 11.11 -11.63 15.44
CA GLY A 37 9.76 -12.01 15.01
C GLY A 37 9.69 -12.57 13.59
N GLN A 38 8.70 -13.41 13.34
CA GLN A 38 8.31 -13.84 12.00
C GLN A 38 7.17 -12.96 11.47
N GLY A 39 7.37 -12.35 10.31
CA GLY A 39 6.36 -11.54 9.64
C GLY A 39 6.73 -11.24 8.21
N THR A 40 5.76 -11.15 7.31
CA THR A 40 5.97 -10.69 5.93
C THR A 40 5.11 -9.46 5.67
N LEU A 41 5.56 -8.64 4.74
CA LEU A 41 4.88 -7.43 4.30
C LEU A 41 4.98 -7.38 2.78
N VAL A 42 3.87 -7.08 2.12
CA VAL A 42 3.89 -6.54 0.77
C VAL A 42 3.57 -5.06 0.88
N PHE A 43 4.44 -4.22 0.36
CA PHE A 43 4.24 -2.78 0.25
C PHE A 43 4.32 -2.39 -1.22
N LEU A 44 3.34 -1.63 -1.69
CA LEU A 44 3.26 -1.09 -3.03
C LEU A 44 3.26 0.43 -2.92
N LYS A 45 4.13 1.08 -3.69
CA LYS A 45 4.16 2.53 -3.83
C LYS A 45 3.74 2.86 -5.26
N ALA A 46 2.76 3.73 -5.41
CA ALA A 46 2.40 4.31 -6.70
C ALA A 46 2.94 5.74 -6.77
N ASP A 47 3.71 6.02 -7.80
CA ASP A 47 4.27 7.35 -8.10
C ASP A 47 3.42 8.01 -9.20
N PHE A 48 2.85 9.18 -8.89
CA PHE A 48 2.13 10.03 -9.83
C PHE A 48 2.88 11.35 -10.03
N GLU A 49 2.41 12.19 -10.94
CA GLU A 49 3.06 13.47 -11.26
C GLU A 49 3.27 14.36 -10.01
N ASN A 50 2.25 14.46 -9.15
CA ASN A 50 2.22 15.41 -8.04
C ASN A 50 2.09 14.76 -6.65
N LEU A 51 1.98 13.43 -6.58
CA LEU A 51 1.75 12.71 -5.32
C LEU A 51 2.27 11.28 -5.35
N GLN A 52 2.44 10.71 -4.16
CA GLN A 52 2.73 9.30 -3.95
C GLN A 52 1.66 8.69 -3.07
N ALA A 53 1.30 7.44 -3.32
CA ALA A 53 0.35 6.70 -2.50
C ALA A 53 0.91 5.34 -2.09
N GLY A 54 0.69 4.95 -0.83
CA GLY A 54 1.20 3.72 -0.23
C GLY A 54 0.10 2.70 0.06
N PHE A 55 0.32 1.44 -0.33
CA PHE A 55 -0.61 0.34 -0.09
C PHE A 55 0.12 -0.84 0.49
N SER A 56 -0.48 -1.51 1.46
CA SER A 56 0.20 -2.63 2.11
C SER A 56 -0.73 -3.74 2.57
N SER A 57 -0.16 -4.92 2.73
CA SER A 57 -0.79 -6.04 3.43
C SER A 57 0.28 -6.85 4.17
N ILE A 58 -0.07 -7.29 5.37
CA ILE A 58 0.83 -8.02 6.26
C ILE A 58 0.47 -9.51 6.22
N GLY A 59 1.49 -10.36 6.25
CA GLY A 59 1.36 -11.79 6.47
C GLY A 59 0.84 -12.11 7.87
N ALA A 60 0.02 -13.14 7.97
CA ALA A 60 -0.52 -13.62 9.23
C ALA A 60 -0.45 -15.15 9.27
N ARG A 61 -0.49 -15.74 10.46
CA ARG A 61 -0.51 -17.20 10.62
C ARG A 61 -1.70 -17.79 9.87
N GLY A 62 -1.43 -18.77 9.00
CA GLY A 62 -2.45 -19.41 8.15
C GLY A 62 -2.85 -18.60 6.91
N LYS A 63 -2.40 -17.35 6.75
CA LYS A 63 -2.63 -16.54 5.56
C LYS A 63 -1.61 -16.88 4.49
N ARG A 64 -2.09 -17.29 3.32
CA ARG A 64 -1.24 -17.59 2.16
C ARG A 64 -0.50 -16.33 1.67
N ALA A 65 0.74 -16.51 1.21
CA ALA A 65 1.56 -15.43 0.68
C ALA A 65 0.89 -14.71 -0.51
N GLU A 66 0.24 -15.48 -1.38
CA GLU A 66 -0.50 -14.98 -2.54
C GLU A 66 -1.67 -14.09 -2.09
N ARG A 67 -2.39 -14.46 -1.02
CA ARG A 67 -3.48 -13.65 -0.48
C ARG A 67 -2.99 -12.31 0.06
N VAL A 68 -1.81 -12.27 0.70
CA VAL A 68 -1.20 -11.01 1.15
C VAL A 68 -0.91 -10.10 -0.05
N ALA A 69 -0.33 -10.65 -1.12
CA ALA A 69 -0.08 -9.88 -2.34
C ALA A 69 -1.38 -9.40 -3.00
N ASP A 70 -2.39 -10.26 -3.07
CA ASP A 70 -3.70 -9.94 -3.66
C ASP A 70 -4.38 -8.79 -2.93
N GLU A 71 -4.38 -8.80 -1.60
CA GLU A 71 -4.96 -7.74 -0.79
C GLU A 71 -4.27 -6.40 -1.02
N ALA A 72 -2.93 -6.35 -0.98
CA ALA A 72 -2.20 -5.11 -1.27
C ALA A 72 -2.51 -4.58 -2.69
N CYS A 73 -2.50 -5.46 -3.69
CA CYS A 73 -2.83 -5.10 -5.07
C CYS A 73 -4.29 -4.68 -5.25
N GLN A 74 -5.20 -5.22 -4.43
CA GLN A 74 -6.62 -4.88 -4.49
C GLN A 74 -6.85 -3.47 -3.95
N VAL A 75 -6.25 -3.10 -2.83
CA VAL A 75 -6.36 -1.73 -2.29
C VAL A 75 -5.80 -0.70 -3.27
N LEU A 76 -4.64 -0.96 -3.87
CA LEU A 76 -4.10 -0.12 -4.95
C LEU A 76 -5.09 0.00 -6.11
N ALA A 77 -5.65 -1.12 -6.58
CA ALA A 77 -6.56 -1.12 -7.71
C ALA A 77 -7.87 -0.38 -7.44
N ASP A 78 -8.35 -0.42 -6.20
CA ASP A 78 -9.55 0.32 -5.80
C ASP A 78 -9.25 1.82 -5.66
N TYR A 79 -8.07 2.20 -5.17
CA TYR A 79 -7.59 3.58 -5.20
C TYR A 79 -7.48 4.12 -6.62
N LEU A 80 -6.90 3.35 -7.55
CA LEU A 80 -6.73 3.74 -8.96
C LEU A 80 -8.06 3.91 -9.72
N LYS A 81 -9.18 3.42 -9.18
CA LYS A 81 -10.52 3.70 -9.74
C LYS A 81 -11.11 5.03 -9.24
N SER A 82 -10.46 5.65 -8.25
CA SER A 82 -10.86 6.95 -7.71
C SER A 82 -9.99 8.06 -8.29
N ASP A 83 -10.55 9.25 -8.44
CA ASP A 83 -9.80 10.48 -8.77
C ASP A 83 -9.32 11.21 -7.49
N ALA A 84 -9.16 10.48 -6.38
CA ALA A 84 -8.79 11.06 -5.11
C ALA A 84 -7.28 11.30 -5.00
N ALA A 85 -6.91 12.40 -4.33
CA ALA A 85 -5.51 12.75 -4.09
C ALA A 85 -4.86 11.93 -2.96
N SER A 86 -5.66 11.29 -2.11
CA SER A 86 -5.16 10.50 -0.98
C SER A 86 -5.89 9.17 -0.81
N GLU A 87 -5.14 8.17 -0.40
CA GLU A 87 -5.60 6.91 0.14
C GLU A 87 -6.19 7.10 1.55
N PRO A 88 -7.02 6.15 2.02
CA PRO A 88 -7.81 6.35 3.24
C PRO A 88 -6.99 6.58 4.51
N HIS A 89 -5.76 6.04 4.55
CA HIS A 89 -4.86 6.14 5.70
C HIS A 89 -4.03 7.44 5.73
N LEU A 90 -3.76 8.04 4.57
CA LEU A 90 -3.04 9.32 4.52
C LEU A 90 -3.99 10.48 4.85
N ALA A 91 -5.27 10.34 4.52
CA ALA A 91 -6.28 11.36 4.74
C ALA A 91 -6.33 11.83 6.20
N ASP A 92 -6.33 10.93 7.18
CA ASP A 92 -6.32 11.30 8.60
C ASP A 92 -5.01 11.96 9.03
N GLN A 93 -3.88 11.52 8.47
CA GLN A 93 -2.56 12.07 8.76
C GLN A 93 -2.36 13.49 8.20
N LEU A 94 -3.07 13.85 7.13
CA LEU A 94 -2.99 15.18 6.50
C LEU A 94 -3.73 16.26 7.28
N VAL A 95 -4.70 15.91 8.13
CA VAL A 95 -5.55 16.89 8.84
C VAL A 95 -4.71 17.89 9.64
N LEU A 96 -3.76 17.41 10.45
CA LEU A 96 -2.95 18.27 11.31
C LEU A 96 -2.00 19.19 10.50
N PRO A 97 -1.20 18.69 9.54
CA PRO A 97 -0.43 19.56 8.65
C PRO A 97 -1.28 20.59 7.92
N MET A 98 -2.46 20.21 7.42
CA MET A 98 -3.37 21.11 6.68
C MET A 98 -4.00 22.19 7.56
N ALA A 99 -4.29 21.88 8.82
CA ALA A 99 -4.81 22.85 9.79
C ALA A 99 -3.76 23.90 10.19
N LEU A 100 -2.48 23.53 10.14
CA LEU A 100 -1.35 24.42 10.46
C LEU A 100 -0.81 25.18 9.23
N ALA A 101 -1.19 24.77 8.02
CA ALA A 101 -0.80 25.44 6.80
C ALA A 101 -1.40 26.85 6.72
N LYS A 102 -0.68 27.78 6.09
CA LYS A 102 -1.21 29.12 5.84
C LYS A 102 -2.25 29.06 4.72
N GLY A 103 -3.36 29.75 4.92
CA GLY A 103 -4.44 29.86 3.93
C GLY A 103 -5.44 28.73 4.01
N GLU A 104 -6.11 28.45 2.89
CA GLU A 104 -7.15 27.43 2.81
C GLU A 104 -6.57 26.11 2.32
N SER A 105 -6.82 25.04 3.07
CA SER A 105 -6.45 23.67 2.70
C SER A 105 -7.66 22.90 2.18
N ARG A 106 -7.50 22.21 1.05
CA ARG A 106 -8.51 21.30 0.47
C ARG A 106 -7.83 20.06 -0.09
N PHE A 107 -8.46 18.90 0.05
CA PHE A 107 -8.01 17.65 -0.55
C PHE A 107 -9.19 16.69 -0.77
N THR A 108 -8.96 15.66 -1.57
CA THR A 108 -9.89 14.55 -1.78
C THR A 108 -9.30 13.25 -1.22
N THR A 109 -10.16 12.36 -0.75
CA THR A 109 -9.77 11.02 -0.29
C THR A 109 -10.65 9.95 -0.92
N SER A 110 -10.06 8.79 -1.20
CA SER A 110 -10.74 7.64 -1.78
C SER A 110 -11.77 7.01 -0.83
N GLN A 111 -11.64 7.24 0.48
CA GLN A 111 -12.60 6.78 1.48
C GLN A 111 -12.51 7.62 2.77
N ILE A 112 -13.65 8.02 3.31
CA ILE A 112 -13.73 8.59 4.66
C ILE A 112 -13.66 7.45 5.68
N THR A 113 -12.61 7.44 6.50
CA THR A 113 -12.44 6.46 7.59
C THR A 113 -12.98 7.02 8.91
N ARG A 114 -13.24 6.16 9.89
CA ARG A 114 -13.60 6.60 11.25
C ARG A 114 -12.49 7.44 11.90
N HIS A 115 -11.24 7.11 11.60
CA HIS A 115 -10.08 7.85 12.10
C HIS A 115 -10.03 9.28 11.56
N LEU A 116 -10.41 9.49 10.30
CA LEU A 116 -10.47 10.83 9.69
C LEU A 116 -11.50 11.74 10.39
N THR A 117 -12.58 11.18 10.94
CA THR A 117 -13.69 11.95 11.52
C THR A 117 -13.69 11.97 13.05
N THR A 118 -12.63 11.49 13.71
CA THR A 118 -12.50 11.52 15.18
C THR A 118 -11.93 12.86 15.62
#